data_AF-A0A3P2EJD3-F1
#
_entry.id   AF-A0A3P2EJD3-F1
#
_cell.length_a   1.000
_cell.length_b   1.000
_cell.length_c   1.000
_cell.angle_alpha   90.00
_cell.angle_beta   90.00
_cell.angle_gamma   90.00
#
_symmetry.space_group_name_H-M   'P 1'
#
loop_
_entity.id
_entity.type
_entity.pdbx_description
1 polymer ?
#
loop_
_entity_poly.entity_id
_entity_poly.type
_entity_poly.pdbx_seq_one_letter_code
_entity_poly.pdbx_strand_id
1 'polypeptide(L)'
;MRAFVDWQIDLLNEHTDLNAGIVVVRPIATDFPPSLNTRDGLYTTIIRGLNEQGEAVSDARLIRSVNREISAYADFDAFLRLAHNPEMRFVFSNTTEAGISYHAGDRFDDAPPVSYPAKLTRLLFERYQHFAGAADKGWVIIPCELIDYNGEALQALVLRYASEWELPQAFITWLTSANTFCSTLVDRIVTGYPRDEVEALEAQTGYKDAFLDTAEHFYLFVIQDLPRWRPSCVSINCR
;
A
#
# COMPACT_ATOMS: atom_id res chain seq x y z
N MET A 1 -5.52 2.36 -4.78
CA MET A 1 -4.93 1.09 -4.26
C MET A 1 -5.82 -0.11 -4.54
N ARG A 2 -7.08 -0.11 -4.10
CA ARG A 2 -8.04 -1.21 -4.27
C ARG A 2 -8.17 -1.76 -5.71
N ALA A 3 -8.40 -0.89 -6.69
CA ALA A 3 -8.42 -1.25 -8.10
C ALA A 3 -7.04 -1.11 -8.80
N PHE A 4 -5.93 -1.20 -8.06
CA PHE A 4 -4.57 -1.11 -8.62
C PHE A 4 -3.63 -2.15 -8.01
N VAL A 5 -3.02 -1.90 -6.84
CA VAL A 5 -2.10 -2.85 -6.20
C VAL A 5 -2.84 -4.08 -5.67
N ASP A 6 -3.92 -3.88 -4.92
CA ASP A 6 -4.64 -4.99 -4.27
C ASP A 6 -5.20 -5.96 -5.33
N TRP A 7 -5.73 -5.40 -6.43
CA TRP A 7 -6.16 -6.14 -7.62
C TRP A 7 -5.02 -6.94 -8.27
N GLN A 8 -3.83 -6.35 -8.44
CA GLN A 8 -2.66 -7.05 -8.98
C GLN A 8 -2.20 -8.18 -8.07
N ILE A 9 -2.16 -7.97 -6.74
CA ILE A 9 -1.81 -9.03 -5.79
C ILE A 9 -2.82 -10.17 -5.81
N ASP A 10 -4.12 -9.86 -5.91
CA ASP A 10 -5.17 -10.87 -6.01
C ASP A 10 -5.05 -11.70 -7.30
N LEU A 11 -4.73 -11.08 -8.43
CA LEU A 11 -4.41 -11.77 -9.68
C LEU A 11 -3.16 -12.65 -9.55
N LEU A 12 -2.10 -12.13 -8.93
CA LEU A 12 -0.86 -12.88 -8.72
C LEU A 12 -1.11 -14.10 -7.82
N ASN A 13 -1.96 -13.99 -6.81
CA ASN A 13 -2.35 -15.13 -5.97
C ASN A 13 -3.13 -16.20 -6.74
N GLU A 14 -3.89 -15.83 -7.78
CA GLU A 14 -4.60 -16.80 -8.64
C GLU A 14 -3.66 -17.47 -9.65
N HIS A 15 -2.71 -16.70 -10.21
CA HIS A 15 -1.88 -17.16 -11.33
C HIS A 15 -0.48 -17.62 -10.94
N THR A 16 -0.10 -17.48 -9.66
CA THR A 16 1.23 -17.85 -9.14
C THR A 16 1.13 -18.40 -7.72
N ASP A 17 2.23 -18.95 -7.19
CA ASP A 17 2.31 -19.46 -5.82
C ASP A 17 2.57 -18.36 -4.76
N LEU A 18 2.38 -17.07 -5.08
CA LEU A 18 2.67 -15.94 -4.20
C LEU A 18 1.93 -16.03 -2.84
N ASN A 19 0.63 -16.36 -2.88
CA ASN A 19 -0.25 -16.50 -1.71
C ASN A 19 -0.08 -15.36 -0.66
N ALA A 20 -0.01 -14.11 -1.13
CA ALA A 20 0.20 -12.93 -0.29
C ALA A 20 -1.11 -12.40 0.29
N GLY A 21 -1.06 -12.03 1.56
CA GLY A 21 -2.13 -11.28 2.24
C GLY A 21 -1.83 -9.79 2.34
N ILE A 22 -2.88 -8.97 2.39
CA ILE A 22 -2.80 -7.50 2.47
C ILE A 22 -3.41 -7.04 3.78
N VAL A 23 -2.69 -6.17 4.48
CA VAL A 23 -3.24 -5.36 5.56
C VAL A 23 -3.37 -3.92 5.06
N VAL A 24 -4.60 -3.42 5.01
CA VAL A 24 -4.85 -2.01 4.67
C VAL A 24 -4.66 -1.16 5.92
N VAL A 25 -3.89 -0.08 5.82
CA VAL A 25 -3.77 0.92 6.88
C VAL A 25 -4.52 2.17 6.45
N ARG A 26 -5.51 2.57 7.25
CA ARG A 26 -6.18 3.87 7.08
C ARG A 26 -5.35 4.95 7.77
N PRO A 27 -4.81 5.92 7.01
CA PRO A 27 -3.85 6.87 7.55
C PRO A 27 -4.51 8.17 8.02
N ILE A 28 -5.84 8.28 8.03
CA ILE A 28 -6.62 9.47 8.36
C ILE A 28 -7.71 9.15 9.40
N ALA A 29 -8.03 10.10 10.27
CA ALA A 29 -9.06 9.96 11.30
C ALA A 29 -10.47 10.11 10.70
N THR A 30 -10.97 9.05 10.07
CA THR A 30 -12.33 9.02 9.50
C THR A 30 -12.94 7.62 9.58
N ASP A 31 -14.24 7.59 9.91
CA ASP A 31 -15.07 6.39 9.88
C ASP A 31 -15.73 6.16 8.52
N PHE A 32 -15.51 7.07 7.55
CA PHE A 32 -16.04 6.98 6.19
C PHE A 32 -14.93 6.84 5.13
N PRO A 33 -15.04 5.90 4.18
CA PRO A 33 -16.05 4.83 4.12
C PRO A 33 -15.94 3.87 5.32
N PRO A 34 -16.99 3.07 5.65
CA PRO A 34 -16.91 2.07 6.71
C PRO A 34 -15.69 1.16 6.56
N SER A 35 -15.26 0.51 7.64
CA SER A 35 -14.10 -0.37 7.53
C SER A 35 -14.37 -1.57 6.62
N LEU A 36 -13.39 -1.96 5.80
CA LEU A 36 -13.39 -3.20 5.01
C LEU A 36 -13.57 -4.43 5.89
N ASN A 37 -13.20 -4.36 7.18
CA ASN A 37 -13.45 -5.43 8.15
C ASN A 37 -14.94 -5.75 8.31
N THR A 38 -15.85 -4.82 7.98
CA THR A 38 -17.30 -5.09 8.01
C THR A 38 -17.76 -6.12 6.98
N ARG A 39 -16.88 -6.48 6.03
CA ARG A 39 -17.11 -7.47 4.97
C ARG A 39 -15.93 -8.45 4.86
N ASP A 40 -15.23 -8.73 5.96
CA ASP A 40 -14.07 -9.64 5.99
C ASP A 40 -12.96 -9.27 4.99
N GLY A 41 -12.81 -7.98 4.67
CA GLY A 41 -11.85 -7.50 3.66
C GLY A 41 -12.30 -7.65 2.22
N LEU A 42 -13.46 -8.25 1.96
CA LEU A 42 -13.97 -8.51 0.62
C LEU A 42 -14.55 -7.24 -0.02
N TYR A 43 -14.24 -7.05 -1.30
CA TYR A 43 -14.86 -6.05 -2.15
C TYR A 43 -14.68 -6.40 -3.63
N THR A 44 -15.47 -5.78 -4.50
CA THR A 44 -15.48 -6.07 -5.94
C THR A 44 -14.82 -4.93 -6.70
N THR A 45 -13.88 -5.28 -7.58
CA THR A 45 -13.36 -4.37 -8.60
C THR A 45 -14.03 -4.67 -9.93
N ILE A 46 -14.40 -3.64 -10.69
CA ILE A 46 -14.82 -3.77 -12.08
C ILE A 46 -13.80 -3.07 -12.96
N ILE A 47 -13.12 -3.85 -13.79
CA ILE A 47 -12.12 -3.37 -14.73
C ILE A 47 -12.75 -3.33 -16.11
N ARG A 48 -12.88 -2.14 -16.69
CA ARG A 48 -13.63 -1.95 -17.94
C ARG A 48 -12.94 -1.01 -18.91
N GLY A 49 -13.16 -1.20 -20.19
CA GLY A 49 -12.54 -0.35 -21.22
C GLY A 49 -12.39 -1.11 -22.54
N LEU A 50 -11.41 -0.70 -23.33
CA LEU A 50 -11.03 -1.42 -24.54
C LEU A 50 -9.80 -2.29 -24.26
N ASN A 51 -9.83 -3.55 -24.69
CA ASN A 51 -8.65 -4.41 -24.67
C ASN A 51 -7.67 -4.04 -25.82
N GLU A 52 -6.55 -4.76 -25.90
CA GLU A 52 -5.54 -4.58 -26.96
C GLU A 52 -6.10 -4.77 -28.38
N GLN A 53 -7.19 -5.52 -28.54
CA GLN A 53 -7.88 -5.77 -29.79
C GLN A 53 -8.95 -4.69 -30.11
N GLY A 54 -9.16 -3.73 -29.21
CA GLY A 54 -10.17 -2.67 -29.36
C GLY A 54 -11.59 -3.12 -28.99
N GLU A 55 -11.75 -4.25 -28.30
CA GLU A 55 -13.04 -4.80 -27.89
C GLU A 55 -13.41 -4.27 -26.50
N ALA A 56 -14.70 -3.96 -26.30
CA ALA A 56 -15.21 -3.55 -25.00
C ALA A 56 -15.20 -4.72 -24.01
N VAL A 57 -14.43 -4.57 -22.93
CA VAL A 57 -14.33 -5.54 -21.83
C VAL A 57 -14.83 -4.92 -20.52
N SER A 58 -15.35 -5.76 -19.63
CA SER A 58 -15.85 -5.36 -18.31
C SER A 58 -15.80 -6.55 -17.36
N ASP A 59 -14.70 -6.67 -16.63
CA ASP A 59 -14.40 -7.79 -15.75
C ASP A 59 -14.69 -7.44 -14.29
N ALA A 60 -15.70 -8.10 -13.72
CA ALA A 60 -15.98 -8.04 -12.29
C ALA A 60 -15.12 -9.09 -11.56
N ARG A 61 -14.40 -8.66 -10.53
CA ARG A 61 -13.55 -9.52 -9.71
C ARG A 61 -13.79 -9.26 -8.23
N LEU A 62 -14.11 -10.32 -7.49
CA LEU A 62 -14.14 -10.28 -6.03
C LEU A 62 -12.72 -10.38 -5.49
N ILE A 63 -12.22 -9.30 -4.89
CA ILE A 63 -10.91 -9.24 -4.24
C ILE A 63 -11.00 -9.94 -2.89
N ARG A 64 -10.04 -10.85 -2.64
CA ARG A 64 -9.97 -11.68 -1.42
C ARG A 64 -8.61 -11.61 -0.74
N SER A 65 -7.66 -10.90 -1.33
CA SER A 65 -6.30 -10.74 -0.82
C SER A 65 -6.20 -9.83 0.42
N VAL A 66 -7.23 -9.04 0.74
CA VAL A 66 -7.25 -8.18 1.94
C VAL A 66 -7.69 -8.98 3.17
N ASN A 67 -6.77 -9.14 4.12
CA ASN A 67 -7.00 -9.87 5.37
C ASN A 67 -7.68 -9.02 6.43
N ARG A 68 -7.35 -7.73 6.48
CA ARG A 68 -7.91 -6.77 7.45
C ARG A 68 -7.54 -5.33 7.11
N GLU A 69 -8.27 -4.41 7.70
CA GLU A 69 -7.95 -2.99 7.78
C GLU A 69 -7.62 -2.58 9.22
N ILE A 70 -6.66 -1.66 9.38
CA ILE A 70 -6.30 -1.03 10.66
C ILE A 70 -6.39 0.48 10.50
N SER A 71 -7.05 1.16 11.44
CA SER A 71 -6.98 2.63 11.53
C SER A 71 -5.81 3.04 12.41
N ALA A 72 -4.86 3.78 11.84
CA ALA A 72 -3.70 4.26 12.60
C ALA A 72 -4.09 5.26 13.70
N TYR A 73 -5.24 5.93 13.58
CA TYR A 73 -5.76 6.86 14.58
C TYR A 73 -6.58 6.16 15.68
N ALA A 74 -7.31 5.10 15.34
CA ALA A 74 -8.13 4.38 16.32
C ALA A 74 -7.33 3.36 17.13
N ASP A 75 -6.33 2.72 16.52
CA ASP A 75 -5.49 1.69 17.16
C ASP A 75 -4.05 1.78 16.64
N PHE A 76 -3.31 2.77 17.15
CA PHE A 76 -1.92 2.98 16.77
C PHE A 76 -1.01 1.81 17.18
N ASP A 77 -1.31 1.15 18.29
CA ASP A 77 -0.56 -0.03 18.71
C ASP A 77 -0.73 -1.20 17.74
N ALA A 78 -1.94 -1.42 17.18
CA ALA A 78 -2.13 -2.41 16.12
C ALA A 78 -1.34 -2.07 14.86
N PHE A 79 -1.27 -0.79 14.51
CA PHE A 79 -0.41 -0.32 13.43
C PHE A 79 1.07 -0.63 13.72
N LEU A 80 1.58 -0.32 14.91
CA LEU A 80 2.97 -0.63 15.28
C LEU A 80 3.24 -2.14 15.31
N ARG A 81 2.30 -2.96 15.79
CA ARG A 81 2.43 -4.44 15.79
C ARG A 81 2.60 -5.04 14.39
N LEU A 82 2.27 -4.32 13.32
CA LEU A 82 2.60 -4.74 11.95
C LEU A 82 4.11 -4.95 11.79
N ALA A 83 4.93 -4.08 12.40
CA ALA A 83 6.38 -4.16 12.35
C ALA A 83 6.94 -5.50 12.82
N HIS A 84 6.23 -6.23 13.69
CA HIS A 84 6.69 -7.48 14.30
C HIS A 84 6.47 -8.70 13.41
N ASN A 85 5.73 -8.59 12.30
CA ASN A 85 5.51 -9.73 11.40
C ASN A 85 6.79 -10.01 10.58
N PRO A 86 7.46 -11.17 10.75
CA PRO A 86 8.67 -11.50 10.02
C PRO A 86 8.44 -11.73 8.52
N GLU A 87 7.23 -12.09 8.13
CA GLU A 87 6.84 -12.39 6.74
C GLU A 87 6.39 -11.15 5.97
N MET A 88 6.21 -10.01 6.63
CA MET A 88 5.90 -8.78 5.92
C MET A 88 7.15 -8.27 5.20
N ARG A 89 7.02 -8.09 3.88
CA ARG A 89 8.13 -7.73 2.98
C ARG A 89 7.94 -6.39 2.28
N PHE A 90 6.70 -6.06 1.91
CA PHE A 90 6.38 -4.90 1.08
C PHE A 90 5.50 -3.90 1.83
N VAL A 91 5.77 -2.61 1.61
CA VAL A 91 4.93 -1.51 2.08
C VAL A 91 4.59 -0.66 0.87
N PHE A 92 3.31 -0.65 0.48
CA PHE A 92 2.81 0.22 -0.57
C PHE A 92 2.10 1.43 0.05
N SER A 93 2.24 2.60 -0.57
CA SER A 93 1.49 3.80 -0.15
C SER A 93 0.85 4.52 -1.31
N ASN A 94 -0.29 5.14 -1.04
CA ASN A 94 -0.82 6.21 -1.84
C ASN A 94 -1.58 7.16 -0.91
N THR A 95 -0.90 8.22 -0.51
CA THR A 95 -1.36 9.24 0.43
C THR A 95 -1.68 10.56 -0.26
N THR A 96 -1.92 10.54 -1.58
CA THR A 96 -1.95 11.70 -2.50
C THR A 96 -0.59 12.38 -2.62
N GLU A 97 -0.47 13.30 -3.57
CA GLU A 97 0.73 14.11 -3.82
C GLU A 97 1.13 14.94 -2.59
N ALA A 98 0.14 15.36 -1.79
CA ALA A 98 0.36 16.09 -0.54
C ALA A 98 0.83 15.20 0.63
N GLY A 99 0.75 13.87 0.48
CA GLY A 99 1.00 12.93 1.57
C GLY A 99 2.48 12.70 1.89
N ILE A 100 3.35 12.75 0.87
CA ILE A 100 4.81 12.76 1.06
C ILE A 100 5.25 14.20 1.35
N SER A 101 4.99 14.63 2.59
CA SER A 101 5.31 15.97 3.06
C SER A 101 5.81 15.96 4.49
N TYR A 102 6.61 16.98 4.82
CA TYR A 102 7.09 17.19 6.18
C TYR A 102 6.09 18.01 7.00
N HIS A 103 5.85 17.56 8.22
CA HIS A 103 5.10 18.27 9.25
C HIS A 103 5.98 18.52 10.48
N ALA A 104 6.28 19.81 10.74
CA ALA A 104 7.19 20.23 11.81
C ALA A 104 6.69 19.94 13.24
N GLY A 105 5.39 19.68 13.41
CA GLY A 105 4.79 19.39 14.71
C GLY A 105 4.89 17.93 15.12
N ASP A 106 5.30 17.03 14.22
CA ASP A 106 5.33 15.58 14.50
C ASP A 106 6.44 15.22 15.48
N ARG A 107 6.07 14.49 16.52
CA ARG A 107 6.96 14.00 17.58
C ARG A 107 7.01 12.49 17.59
N PHE A 108 8.10 11.97 18.17
CA PHE A 108 8.29 10.54 18.29
C PHE A 108 7.21 9.84 19.14
N ASP A 109 6.73 10.52 20.19
CA ASP A 109 5.73 10.01 21.13
C ASP A 109 4.28 10.24 20.69
N ASP A 110 4.07 10.86 19.53
CA ASP A 110 2.72 10.98 18.95
C ASP A 110 2.15 9.61 18.58
N ALA A 111 0.85 9.44 18.79
CA ALA A 111 0.13 8.19 18.57
C ALA A 111 -1.25 8.44 17.90
N PRO A 112 -1.31 8.57 16.57
CA PRO A 112 -0.20 8.57 15.61
C PRO A 112 0.38 9.98 15.35
N PRO A 113 1.61 10.08 14.79
CA PRO A 113 2.07 11.31 14.15
C PRO A 113 1.15 11.74 13.00
N VAL A 114 1.16 13.01 12.62
CA VAL A 114 0.25 13.57 11.59
C VAL A 114 0.68 13.18 10.17
N SER A 115 1.94 13.34 9.81
CA SER A 115 2.41 13.06 8.45
C SER A 115 2.61 11.56 8.19
N TYR A 116 2.45 11.14 6.93
CA TYR A 116 2.75 9.76 6.54
C TYR A 116 4.22 9.38 6.74
N PRO A 117 5.22 10.19 6.33
CA PRO A 117 6.62 9.88 6.57
C PRO A 117 6.96 9.73 8.06
N ALA A 118 6.35 10.51 8.96
CA ALA A 118 6.54 10.34 10.40
C ALA A 118 5.94 9.01 10.90
N LYS A 119 4.71 8.65 10.49
CA LYS A 119 4.10 7.34 10.81
C LYS A 119 4.98 6.18 10.33
N LEU A 120 5.52 6.26 9.11
CA LEU A 120 6.43 5.25 8.55
C LEU A 120 7.75 5.18 9.34
N THR A 121 8.31 6.32 9.75
CA THR A 121 9.52 6.38 10.58
C THR A 121 9.30 5.65 11.91
N ARG A 122 8.15 5.86 12.56
CA ARG A 122 7.79 5.13 13.80
C ARG A 122 7.68 3.63 13.57
N LEU A 123 7.04 3.21 12.48
CA LEU A 123 6.86 1.81 12.15
C LEU A 123 8.20 1.10 11.82
N LEU A 124 9.07 1.76 11.06
CA LEU A 124 10.42 1.25 10.75
C LEU A 124 11.28 1.15 12.01
N PHE A 125 11.20 2.13 12.91
CA PHE A 125 11.93 2.09 14.17
C PHE A 125 11.44 0.96 15.08
N GLU A 126 10.11 0.73 15.14
CA GLU A 126 9.53 -0.41 15.84
C GLU A 126 10.06 -1.74 15.29
N ARG A 127 10.14 -1.87 13.96
CA ARG A 127 10.66 -3.07 13.30
C ARG A 127 12.13 -3.30 13.60
N TYR A 128 12.93 -2.24 13.50
CA TYR A 128 14.34 -2.28 13.83
C TYR A 128 14.57 -2.78 15.25
N GLN A 129 13.83 -2.24 16.23
CA GLN A 129 13.94 -2.67 17.63
C GLN A 129 13.53 -4.14 17.80
N HIS A 130 12.39 -4.54 17.24
CA HIS A 130 11.87 -5.90 17.36
C HIS A 130 12.84 -6.96 16.82
N PHE A 131 13.47 -6.69 15.67
CA PHE A 131 14.42 -7.61 15.04
C PHE A 131 15.89 -7.29 15.35
N ALA A 132 16.16 -6.43 16.34
CA ALA A 132 17.51 -6.02 16.73
C ALA A 132 18.40 -5.59 15.54
N GLY A 133 17.81 -4.90 14.55
CA GLY A 133 18.51 -4.42 13.36
C GLY A 133 18.97 -5.51 12.38
N ALA A 134 18.32 -6.68 12.37
CA ALA A 134 18.64 -7.73 11.41
C ALA A 134 18.51 -7.26 9.95
N ALA A 135 19.56 -7.48 9.15
CA ALA A 135 19.65 -6.98 7.78
C ALA A 135 18.65 -7.66 6.81
N ASP A 136 18.22 -8.89 7.07
CA ASP A 136 17.22 -9.62 6.29
C ASP A 136 15.77 -9.24 6.64
N LYS A 137 15.60 -8.33 7.60
CA LYS A 137 14.31 -7.84 8.09
C LYS A 137 13.97 -6.44 7.61
N GLY A 138 14.72 -5.83 6.70
CA GLY A 138 14.25 -4.62 6.04
C GLY A 138 13.04 -4.86 5.13
N TRP A 139 12.40 -3.76 4.72
CA TRP A 139 11.25 -3.75 3.82
C TRP A 139 11.58 -3.14 2.46
N VAL A 140 10.81 -3.55 1.46
CA VAL A 140 10.73 -2.89 0.16
C VAL A 140 9.53 -1.94 0.22
N ILE A 141 9.80 -0.65 0.15
CA ILE A 141 8.82 0.43 0.31
C ILE A 141 8.58 1.04 -1.06
N ILE A 142 7.33 0.99 -1.51
CA ILE A 142 6.92 1.27 -2.88
C ILE A 142 5.81 2.35 -2.81
N PRO A 143 6.19 3.64 -2.68
CA PRO A 143 5.23 4.73 -2.82
C PRO A 143 4.62 4.75 -4.23
N CYS A 144 3.34 5.06 -4.32
CA CYS A 144 2.57 5.21 -5.55
C CYS A 144 1.93 6.61 -5.65
N GLU A 145 2.41 7.56 -4.85
CA GLU A 145 2.08 8.97 -4.96
C GLU A 145 2.60 9.56 -6.28
N LEU A 146 1.81 10.43 -6.93
CA LEU A 146 2.13 11.04 -8.24
C LEU A 146 3.08 12.24 -8.10
N ILE A 147 4.27 12.00 -7.55
CA ILE A 147 5.37 12.98 -7.50
C ILE A 147 6.65 12.37 -8.07
N ASP A 148 7.52 13.23 -8.60
CA ASP A 148 8.81 12.80 -9.13
C ASP A 148 9.67 12.17 -8.03
N TYR A 149 10.36 11.08 -8.36
CA TYR A 149 11.27 10.37 -7.46
C TYR A 149 10.65 10.08 -6.08
N ASN A 150 9.38 9.66 -6.05
CA ASN A 150 8.60 9.47 -4.82
C ASN A 150 9.28 8.56 -3.77
N GLY A 151 10.06 7.56 -4.19
CA GLY A 151 10.88 6.71 -3.33
C GLY A 151 11.98 7.49 -2.60
N GLU A 152 12.77 8.25 -3.36
CA GLU A 152 13.86 9.07 -2.83
C GLU A 152 13.32 10.20 -1.93
N ALA A 153 12.23 10.85 -2.35
CA ALA A 153 11.57 11.90 -1.57
C ALA A 153 11.06 11.37 -0.22
N LEU A 154 10.43 10.18 -0.23
CA LEU A 154 9.97 9.54 1.00
C LEU A 154 11.15 9.16 1.91
N GLN A 155 12.20 8.55 1.36
CA GLN A 155 13.39 8.17 2.12
C GLN A 155 14.04 9.39 2.80
N ALA A 156 14.16 10.51 2.09
CA ALA A 156 14.73 11.75 2.62
C ALA A 156 13.93 12.28 3.82
N LEU A 157 12.59 12.22 3.75
CA LEU A 157 11.73 12.63 4.86
C LEU A 157 11.80 11.70 6.07
N VAL A 158 11.86 10.38 5.84
CA VAL A 158 12.03 9.40 6.93
C VAL A 158 13.39 9.61 7.61
N LEU A 159 14.47 9.83 6.85
CA LEU A 159 15.79 10.15 7.40
C LEU A 159 15.81 11.46 8.18
N ARG A 160 15.10 12.48 7.68
CA ARG A 160 14.94 13.75 8.39
C ARG A 160 14.28 13.54 9.75
N TYR A 161 13.17 12.81 9.82
CA TYR A 161 12.51 12.51 11.10
C TYR A 161 13.40 11.68 12.02
N ALA A 162 14.11 10.69 11.49
CA ALA A 162 15.04 9.89 12.28
C ALA A 162 16.14 10.75 12.92
N SER A 163 16.66 11.73 12.18
CA SER A 163 17.64 12.69 12.70
C SER A 163 17.03 13.67 13.73
N GLU A 164 15.85 14.22 13.44
CA GLU A 164 15.18 15.21 14.29
C GLU A 164 14.74 14.62 15.64
N TRP A 165 14.33 13.35 15.63
CA TRP A 165 13.98 12.61 16.84
C TRP A 165 15.17 11.94 17.53
N GLU A 166 16.39 12.26 17.10
CA GLU A 166 17.65 11.74 17.66
C GLU A 166 17.69 10.20 17.74
N LEU A 167 17.12 9.52 16.73
CA LEU A 167 17.11 8.05 16.70
C LEU A 167 18.55 7.51 16.56
N PRO A 168 18.86 6.33 17.12
CA PRO A 168 20.21 5.80 17.14
C PRO A 168 20.85 5.73 15.76
N GLN A 169 22.14 6.07 15.65
CA GLN A 169 22.88 5.99 14.38
C GLN A 169 22.81 4.59 13.73
N ALA A 170 22.75 3.54 14.55
CA ALA A 170 22.58 2.17 14.07
C ALA A 170 21.23 1.95 13.36
N PHE A 171 20.16 2.62 13.79
CA PHE A 171 18.88 2.62 13.08
C PHE A 171 19.00 3.32 11.73
N ILE A 172 19.64 4.49 11.67
CA ILE A 172 19.87 5.22 10.40
C ILE A 172 20.66 4.36 9.41
N THR A 173 21.71 3.67 9.87
CA THR A 173 22.47 2.74 9.04
C THR A 173 21.62 1.56 8.57
N TRP A 174 20.79 0.98 9.45
CA TRP A 174 19.87 -0.11 9.06
C TRP A 174 18.81 0.35 8.07
N LEU A 175 18.24 1.55 8.26
CA LEU A 175 17.26 2.16 7.37
C LEU A 175 17.81 2.23 5.94
N THR A 176 19.04 2.71 5.76
CA THR A 176 19.64 2.89 4.41
C THR A 176 20.24 1.63 3.81
N SER A 177 20.61 0.62 4.61
CA SER A 177 21.29 -0.59 4.12
C SER A 177 20.40 -1.83 4.02
N ALA A 178 19.35 -1.93 4.85
CA ALA A 178 18.46 -3.09 4.87
C ALA A 178 17.13 -2.84 4.15
N ASN A 179 16.71 -1.58 4.00
CA ASN A 179 15.45 -1.24 3.36
C ASN A 179 15.68 -0.67 1.96
N THR A 180 14.69 -0.79 1.09
CA THR A 180 14.75 -0.24 -0.27
C THR A 180 13.52 0.64 -0.49
N PHE A 181 13.75 1.87 -0.91
CA PHE A 181 12.70 2.80 -1.30
C PHE A 181 12.68 2.88 -2.83
N CYS A 182 11.65 2.30 -3.43
CA CYS A 182 11.53 2.20 -4.88
C CYS A 182 10.72 3.37 -5.42
N SER A 183 11.33 4.23 -6.23
CA SER A 183 10.55 5.21 -6.98
C SER A 183 9.67 4.52 -8.01
N THR A 184 8.47 5.05 -8.25
CA THR A 184 7.49 4.44 -9.16
C THR A 184 6.94 5.45 -10.16
N LEU A 185 6.49 4.91 -11.30
CA LEU A 185 5.57 5.57 -12.21
C LEU A 185 4.33 4.70 -12.30
N VAL A 186 3.18 5.24 -11.88
CA VAL A 186 1.89 4.56 -11.92
C VAL A 186 0.93 5.31 -12.83
N ASP A 187 0.15 4.58 -13.61
CA ASP A 187 -0.93 5.16 -14.39
C ASP A 187 -2.11 4.20 -14.42
N ARG A 188 -3.29 4.70 -14.06
CA ARG A 188 -4.59 4.03 -14.17
C ARG A 188 -5.67 4.99 -13.71
N ILE A 189 -6.68 5.22 -14.54
CA ILE A 189 -7.90 5.89 -14.12
C ILE A 189 -8.69 4.94 -13.20
N VAL A 190 -8.85 5.36 -11.94
CA VAL A 190 -9.72 4.71 -10.95
C VAL A 190 -10.85 5.68 -10.61
N THR A 191 -12.06 5.34 -11.01
CA THR A 191 -13.26 6.18 -10.83
C THR A 191 -13.91 6.01 -9.46
N GLY A 192 -13.52 4.99 -8.69
CA GLY A 192 -14.05 4.77 -7.35
C GLY A 192 -15.41 4.08 -7.36
N TYR A 193 -16.21 4.36 -6.32
CA TYR A 193 -17.53 3.77 -6.16
C TYR A 193 -18.52 4.29 -7.22
N PRO A 194 -19.11 3.42 -8.06
CA PRO A 194 -19.90 3.82 -9.22
C PRO A 194 -21.35 4.16 -8.83
N ARG A 195 -21.55 5.32 -8.19
CA ARG A 195 -22.85 5.71 -7.60
C ARG A 195 -24.03 5.61 -8.55
N ASP A 196 -23.84 6.03 -9.80
CA ASP A 196 -24.91 6.09 -10.81
C ASP A 196 -25.18 4.73 -11.48
N GLU A 197 -24.32 3.74 -11.27
CA GLU A 197 -24.39 2.42 -11.93
C GLU A 197 -24.54 1.27 -10.94
N VAL A 198 -24.47 1.55 -9.62
CA VAL A 198 -24.39 0.52 -8.57
C VAL A 198 -25.54 -0.47 -8.64
N GLU A 199 -26.78 -0.02 -8.86
CA GLU A 199 -27.95 -0.91 -8.90
C GLU A 199 -27.85 -1.92 -10.06
N ALA A 200 -27.37 -1.49 -11.23
CA ALA A 200 -27.18 -2.36 -12.37
C ALA A 200 -26.03 -3.34 -12.16
N LEU A 201 -24.93 -2.87 -11.55
CA LEU A 201 -23.75 -3.69 -11.25
C LEU A 201 -24.04 -4.74 -10.16
N GLU A 202 -24.80 -4.39 -9.12
CA GLU A 202 -25.26 -5.31 -8.09
C GLU A 202 -26.25 -6.33 -8.66
N ALA A 203 -27.12 -5.93 -9.59
CA ALA A 203 -28.01 -6.86 -10.29
C ALA A 203 -27.22 -7.85 -11.17
N GLN A 204 -26.15 -7.41 -11.82
CA GLN A 204 -25.28 -8.25 -12.65
C GLN A 204 -24.46 -9.24 -11.80
N THR A 205 -23.87 -8.76 -10.70
CA THR A 205 -23.02 -9.57 -9.82
C THR A 205 -23.83 -10.46 -8.88
N GLY A 206 -25.09 -10.11 -8.63
CA GLY A 206 -26.02 -10.88 -7.79
C GLY A 206 -25.88 -10.61 -6.29
N TYR A 207 -25.13 -9.59 -5.88
CA TYR A 207 -24.96 -9.23 -4.47
C TYR A 207 -24.72 -7.74 -4.28
N LYS A 208 -24.97 -7.26 -3.05
CA LYS A 208 -24.74 -5.86 -2.67
C LYS A 208 -23.34 -5.65 -2.13
N ASP A 209 -22.64 -4.66 -2.66
CA ASP A 209 -21.26 -4.37 -2.31
C ASP A 209 -21.01 -2.87 -2.16
N ALA A 210 -21.00 -2.43 -0.90
CA ALA A 210 -20.75 -1.04 -0.52
C ALA A 210 -19.30 -0.59 -0.79
N PHE A 211 -18.43 -1.50 -1.21
CA PHE A 211 -17.01 -1.26 -1.48
C PHE A 211 -16.65 -1.43 -2.95
N LEU A 212 -17.63 -1.53 -3.87
CA LEU A 212 -17.40 -1.53 -5.30
C LEU A 212 -16.38 -0.44 -5.71
N ASP A 213 -15.42 -0.83 -6.52
CA ASP A 213 -14.43 0.07 -7.09
C ASP A 213 -14.33 -0.17 -8.59
N THR A 214 -14.21 0.90 -9.35
CA THR A 214 -14.20 0.85 -10.81
C THR A 214 -12.93 1.48 -11.34
N ALA A 215 -12.34 0.85 -12.34
CA ALA A 215 -11.15 1.38 -12.99
C ALA A 215 -11.14 1.02 -14.47
N GLU A 216 -10.35 1.75 -15.24
CA GLU A 216 -10.15 1.45 -16.63
C GLU A 216 -9.33 0.16 -16.84
N HIS A 217 -9.40 -0.39 -18.06
CA HIS A 217 -8.65 -1.58 -18.45
C HIS A 217 -7.14 -1.34 -18.49
N PHE A 218 -6.72 -0.19 -19.01
CA PHE A 218 -5.30 0.18 -19.07
C PHE A 218 -4.72 0.38 -17.66
N TYR A 219 -3.47 -0.03 -17.48
CA TYR A 219 -2.69 0.33 -16.31
C TYR A 219 -1.19 0.26 -16.63
N LEU A 220 -0.40 1.07 -15.93
CA LEU A 220 1.05 1.08 -15.95
C LEU A 220 1.57 1.04 -14.51
N PHE A 221 2.53 0.16 -14.25
CA PHE A 221 3.25 0.14 -12.98
C PHE A 221 4.74 -0.10 -13.23
N VAL A 222 5.52 0.97 -13.21
CA VAL A 222 6.98 0.92 -13.29
C VAL A 222 7.55 1.08 -11.89
N ILE A 223 8.48 0.20 -11.52
CA ILE A 223 9.14 0.21 -10.21
C ILE A 223 10.65 0.26 -10.42
N GLN A 224 11.30 1.27 -9.86
CA GLN A 224 12.76 1.44 -9.89
C GLN A 224 13.43 0.60 -8.80
N ASP A 225 14.61 0.04 -9.13
CA ASP A 225 15.56 -0.55 -8.16
C ASP A 225 14.97 -1.61 -7.23
N LEU A 226 14.11 -2.50 -7.74
CA LEU A 226 13.71 -3.70 -7.00
C LEU A 226 14.96 -4.52 -6.61
N PRO A 227 15.18 -4.82 -5.32
CA PRO A 227 16.36 -5.56 -4.90
C PRO A 227 16.37 -6.94 -5.54
N ARG A 228 17.51 -7.31 -6.15
CA ARG A 228 17.68 -8.55 -6.95
C ARG A 228 17.70 -9.86 -6.13
N TRP A 229 17.17 -9.90 -4.90
CA TRP A 229 17.31 -11.06 -4.03
C TRP A 229 16.33 -12.20 -4.31
N ARG A 230 16.93 -13.33 -4.69
CA ARG A 230 16.57 -14.77 -4.72
C ARG A 230 15.24 -15.20 -5.39
N PRO A 231 15.34 -16.11 -6.39
CA PRO A 231 14.24 -16.47 -7.27
C PRO A 231 13.25 -17.38 -6.56
N SER A 232 12.08 -16.85 -6.22
CA SER A 232 10.89 -17.72 -6.16
C SER A 232 9.57 -16.99 -6.40
N CYS A 233 9.46 -15.67 -6.29
CA CYS A 233 8.17 -15.02 -6.54
C CYS A 233 8.31 -13.64 -7.20
N VAL A 234 7.57 -13.51 -8.30
CA VAL A 234 7.14 -12.30 -8.99
C VAL A 234 8.17 -11.58 -9.88
N SER A 235 8.31 -12.08 -11.11
CA SER A 235 8.51 -11.18 -12.25
C SER A 235 7.16 -10.54 -12.56
N ILE A 236 6.95 -9.29 -12.18
CA ILE A 236 5.85 -8.47 -12.74
C ILE A 236 6.30 -8.07 -14.15
N ASN A 237 6.23 -9.01 -15.10
CA ASN A 237 6.36 -8.67 -16.51
C ASN A 237 4.99 -8.13 -16.96
N CYS A 238 4.81 -6.82 -16.88
CA CYS A 238 3.83 -6.15 -17.74
C CYS A 238 4.31 -6.32 -19.19
N ARG A 239 3.60 -7.12 -19.97
CA ARG A 239 3.43 -6.81 -21.38
C ARG A 239 2.14 -6.05 -21.53
#